data_AF-A0A017SWF0-F1
#
_entry.id   AF-A0A017SWF0-F1
#
_cell.length_a   1.000
_cell.length_b   1.000
_cell.length_c   1.000
_cell.angle_alpha   90.00
_cell.angle_beta   90.00
_cell.angle_gamma   90.00
#
_symmetry.space_group_name_H-M   'P 1'
#
loop_
_entity.id
_entity.type
_entity.pdbx_description
1 polymer ?
#
loop_
_entity_poly.entity_id
_entity_poly.type
_entity_poly.pdbx_seq_one_letter_code
_entity_poly.pdbx_strand_id
1 'polypeptide(L)'
;MLEYSGKITQVTPSLIPLWCLPLLFFVAALVCATLGLRFEREGTGRALAGKLHLGGAGATLVGLGASVAGAVLALVQLVLLQGTDEARRCLHGVAWTLGRIGSLDVSLAFSMDLLGAALSLAVAIGAVVVLVVAGRTRATREAAGEGVWSRSVAGLCWLAGSAVLIALADNLVVMLLGAEGLAVASAVLLALRWEPMAGTKGAADAKGAADAKDADAKDADAKDADAKDADAGSEARDVREGQDARAAGWAFLAHHAGDAVVLLGAALLFWGMGGQWLSDGRYLPDYRARFVAVHAGGEGAAVGGSRGTEEAVDVKGEAAARAREARARPSIEQLRTRAGARAHLSLASFPGAQVFLGLADRAQLAAHPEPFAVAPFVRKEISAGAHAMIVLPGGGATVSGDGFEVASIERVSVAPGEDIAIVPVGPTLSFRELQDQLVLRDESGSAFLRKDLGGKKAWGGFGLVSLSCALFLLGAALKSAQAVAFLSTLPERVPAAVWVAAGAAAYAGVLLVVRLDALFELGFLGSGAAGVLLLALPFAGVLLARWVGQRMRAPRKVQDAAVAEGGAS
;
A
#
# COMPACT_ATOMS: atom_id res chain seq x y z
N MET A 1 2.27 -7.39 37.81
CA MET A 1 1.06 -6.78 37.20
C MET A 1 1.14 -7.25 35.76
N LEU A 2 0.80 -6.53 34.70
CA LEU A 2 1.45 -6.81 33.42
C LEU A 2 1.96 -5.49 32.87
N GLU A 3 3.12 -5.05 33.36
CA GLU A 3 3.89 -4.01 32.69
C GLU A 3 4.37 -4.54 31.34
N TYR A 4 3.95 -3.88 30.27
CA TYR A 4 4.38 -4.21 28.92
C TYR A 4 5.48 -3.27 28.47
N SER A 5 6.46 -3.81 27.77
CA SER A 5 7.57 -3.05 27.18
C SER A 5 7.75 -3.43 25.71
N GLY A 6 8.20 -2.49 24.89
CA GLY A 6 8.42 -2.76 23.48
C GLY A 6 8.92 -1.52 22.75
N LYS A 7 9.63 -1.73 21.63
CA LYS A 7 9.92 -0.66 20.68
C LYS A 7 8.65 -0.43 19.87
N ILE A 8 7.77 0.41 20.40
CA ILE A 8 6.52 0.81 19.74
C ILE A 8 6.80 1.98 18.83
N THR A 9 6.19 1.94 17.66
CA THR A 9 6.22 3.03 16.69
C THR A 9 5.46 4.23 17.23
N GLN A 10 6.16 5.20 17.80
CA GLN A 10 5.55 6.48 18.15
C GLN A 10 5.22 7.23 16.87
N VAL A 11 4.01 7.78 16.80
CA VAL A 11 3.60 8.59 15.65
C VAL A 11 3.58 10.06 15.98
N THR A 12 3.90 10.86 14.98
CA THR A 12 3.82 12.32 15.05
C THR A 12 2.69 12.77 14.12
N PRO A 13 1.84 13.73 14.53
CA PRO A 13 0.85 14.29 13.61
C PRO A 13 1.56 14.96 12.44
N SER A 14 1.07 14.71 11.23
CA SER A 14 1.61 15.36 10.02
C SER A 14 1.17 16.83 9.96
N LEU A 15 2.12 17.75 9.71
CA LEU A 15 1.83 19.18 9.49
C LEU A 15 0.85 19.41 8.33
N ILE A 16 1.07 18.67 7.24
CA ILE A 16 0.19 18.62 6.09
C ILE A 16 -0.51 17.25 6.14
N PRO A 17 -1.85 17.19 6.09
CA PRO A 17 -2.55 15.91 6.12
C PRO A 17 -2.04 14.98 5.01
N LEU A 18 -1.62 13.77 5.38
CA LEU A 18 -0.97 12.83 4.46
C LEU A 18 -1.85 12.46 3.24
N TRP A 19 -3.18 12.48 3.40
CA TRP A 19 -4.13 12.22 2.31
C TRP A 19 -4.13 13.30 1.22
N CYS A 20 -3.58 14.49 1.48
CA CYS A 20 -3.46 15.53 0.45
C CYS A 20 -2.50 15.14 -0.67
N LEU A 21 -1.48 14.31 -0.40
CA LEU A 21 -0.52 13.87 -1.41
C LEU A 21 -1.20 13.06 -2.54
N PRO A 22 -1.88 11.92 -2.28
CA PRO A 22 -2.55 11.18 -3.33
C PRO A 22 -3.73 11.97 -3.92
N LEU A 23 -4.45 12.76 -3.10
CA LEU A 23 -5.56 13.58 -3.59
C LEU A 23 -5.12 14.59 -4.66
N LEU A 24 -3.95 15.22 -4.49
CA LEU A 24 -3.40 16.16 -5.48
C LEU A 24 -3.32 15.54 -6.88
N PHE A 25 -2.85 14.29 -6.96
CA PHE A 25 -2.77 13.55 -8.21
C PHE A 25 -4.14 13.17 -8.77
N PHE A 26 -5.07 12.74 -7.91
CA PHE A 26 -6.44 12.42 -8.34
C PHE A 26 -7.21 13.64 -8.84
N VAL A 27 -7.04 14.80 -8.21
CA VAL A 27 -7.61 16.07 -8.69
C VAL A 27 -7.03 16.44 -10.05
N ALA A 28 -5.71 16.33 -10.22
CA ALA A 28 -5.07 16.57 -11.51
C ALA A 28 -5.57 15.61 -12.60
N ALA A 29 -5.75 14.34 -12.26
CA ALA A 29 -6.33 13.33 -13.15
C ALA A 29 -7.75 13.71 -13.59
N LEU A 30 -8.61 14.08 -12.63
CA LEU A 30 -9.99 14.50 -12.89
C LEU A 30 -10.05 15.76 -13.76
N VAL A 31 -9.21 16.76 -13.47
CA VAL A 31 -9.11 17.99 -14.27
C VAL A 31 -8.67 17.67 -15.71
N CYS A 32 -7.67 16.81 -15.90
CA CYS A 32 -7.21 16.42 -17.24
C CYS A 32 -8.27 15.60 -18.00
N ALA A 33 -9.02 14.74 -17.31
CA ALA A 33 -10.07 13.93 -17.92
C ALA A 33 -11.27 14.79 -18.37
N THR A 34 -11.66 15.79 -17.57
CA THR A 34 -12.88 16.60 -17.80
C THR A 34 -12.63 17.86 -18.62
N LEU A 35 -11.56 18.60 -18.32
CA LEU A 35 -11.23 19.89 -18.95
C LEU A 35 -10.15 19.78 -20.01
N GLY A 36 -9.50 18.63 -20.14
CA GLY A 36 -8.39 18.41 -21.08
C GLY A 36 -8.72 18.75 -22.53
N LEU A 37 -9.89 18.31 -23.02
CA LEU A 37 -10.37 18.65 -24.37
C LEU A 37 -10.57 20.15 -24.58
N ARG A 38 -11.03 20.87 -23.55
CA ARG A 38 -11.21 22.32 -23.62
C ARG A 38 -9.85 23.01 -23.69
N PHE A 39 -8.88 22.59 -22.87
CA PHE A 39 -7.53 23.14 -22.90
C PHE A 39 -6.85 22.93 -24.26
N GLU A 40 -7.07 21.79 -24.91
CA GLU A 40 -6.54 21.51 -26.25
C GLU A 40 -7.15 22.44 -27.31
N ARG A 41 -8.49 22.58 -27.29
CA ARG A 41 -9.24 23.44 -28.23
C ARG A 41 -8.91 24.92 -28.08
N GLU A 42 -8.95 25.43 -26.85
CA GLU A 42 -8.68 26.84 -26.55
C GLU A 42 -7.20 27.20 -26.71
N GLY A 43 -6.31 26.21 -26.73
CA GLY A 43 -4.86 26.45 -26.79
C GLY A 43 -4.30 27.06 -25.52
N THR A 44 -5.03 26.94 -24.41
CA THR A 44 -4.62 27.44 -23.09
C THR A 44 -3.27 26.82 -22.71
N GLY A 45 -2.27 27.69 -22.50
CA GLY A 45 -0.91 27.29 -22.17
C GLY A 45 0.02 27.01 -23.38
N ARG A 46 -0.45 27.11 -24.65
CA ARG A 46 0.40 26.85 -25.84
C ARG A 46 1.70 27.66 -25.82
N ALA A 47 1.66 28.91 -25.38
CA ALA A 47 2.86 29.75 -25.29
C ALA A 47 3.91 29.20 -24.31
N LEU A 48 3.47 28.73 -23.13
CA LEU A 48 4.37 28.16 -22.12
C LEU A 48 4.86 26.77 -22.53
N ALA A 49 3.96 25.93 -23.04
CA ALA A 49 4.30 24.60 -23.51
C ALA A 49 5.22 24.63 -24.74
N GLY A 50 5.04 25.61 -25.64
CA GLY A 50 5.95 25.87 -26.76
C GLY A 50 7.35 26.23 -26.29
N LYS A 51 7.48 27.09 -25.28
CA LYS A 51 8.79 27.42 -24.66
C LYS A 51 9.45 26.22 -24.00
N LEU A 52 8.67 25.26 -23.50
CA LEU A 52 9.17 24.04 -22.84
C LEU A 52 9.27 22.83 -23.78
N HIS A 53 8.91 22.97 -25.06
CA HIS A 53 8.80 21.88 -26.03
C HIS A 53 7.93 20.70 -25.54
N LEU A 54 6.80 21.01 -24.89
CA LEU A 54 5.82 20.04 -24.40
C LEU A 54 4.61 19.96 -25.35
N GLY A 55 4.27 18.78 -25.85
CA GLY A 55 3.01 18.55 -26.58
C GLY A 55 1.79 18.66 -25.66
N GLY A 56 0.67 19.20 -26.18
CA GLY A 56 -0.62 19.29 -25.46
C GLY A 56 -0.57 20.13 -24.19
N ALA A 57 -0.63 21.45 -24.34
CA ALA A 57 -0.15 22.40 -23.33
C ALA A 57 -0.84 22.33 -21.96
N GLY A 58 -2.17 22.45 -21.90
CA GLY A 58 -2.86 22.59 -20.62
C GLY A 58 -2.81 21.33 -19.75
N ALA A 59 -3.15 20.16 -20.32
CA ALA A 59 -3.15 18.91 -19.57
C ALA A 59 -1.75 18.55 -19.05
N THR A 60 -0.70 18.67 -19.89
CA THR A 60 0.68 18.40 -19.45
C THR A 60 1.10 19.32 -18.31
N LEU A 61 0.75 20.62 -18.37
CA LEU A 61 1.08 21.57 -17.32
C LEU A 61 0.37 21.23 -16.00
N VAL A 62 -0.90 20.80 -16.04
CA VAL A 62 -1.64 20.35 -14.85
C VAL A 62 -0.97 19.11 -14.24
N GLY A 63 -0.69 18.08 -15.05
CA GLY A 63 -0.04 16.85 -14.57
C GLY A 63 1.38 17.09 -14.05
N LEU A 64 2.16 17.93 -14.73
CA LEU A 64 3.52 18.30 -14.32
C LEU A 64 3.49 19.11 -13.02
N GLY A 65 2.58 20.08 -12.92
CA GLY A 65 2.38 20.91 -11.73
C GLY A 65 2.02 20.06 -10.51
N ALA A 66 1.07 19.14 -10.66
CA ALA A 66 0.70 18.19 -9.59
C ALA A 66 1.87 17.29 -9.18
N SER A 67 2.65 16.81 -10.15
CA SER A 67 3.80 15.93 -9.89
C SER A 67 4.95 16.66 -9.18
N VAL A 68 5.25 17.90 -9.57
CA VAL A 68 6.26 18.75 -8.91
C VAL A 68 5.79 19.13 -7.51
N ALA A 69 4.54 19.56 -7.34
CA ALA A 69 3.99 19.88 -6.02
C ALA A 69 3.96 18.64 -5.11
N GLY A 70 3.59 17.47 -5.63
CA GLY A 70 3.66 16.19 -4.91
C GLY A 70 5.08 15.84 -4.47
N ALA A 71 6.09 16.04 -5.33
CA ALA A 71 7.49 15.81 -5.00
C ALA A 71 7.99 16.76 -3.90
N VAL A 72 7.62 18.05 -3.97
CA VAL A 72 7.94 19.02 -2.92
C VAL A 72 7.29 18.64 -1.59
N LEU A 73 6.00 18.27 -1.60
CA LEU A 73 5.29 17.83 -0.39
C LEU A 73 5.94 16.57 0.21
N ALA A 74 6.26 15.56 -0.61
CA ALA A 74 6.93 14.35 -0.15
C ALA A 74 8.32 14.65 0.43
N LEU A 75 9.08 15.56 -0.21
CA LEU A 75 10.40 15.98 0.28
C LEU A 75 10.30 16.72 1.62
N VAL A 76 9.33 17.63 1.78
CA VAL A 76 9.09 18.33 3.05
C VAL A 76 8.80 17.33 4.17
N GLN A 77 7.91 16.36 3.93
CA GLN A 77 7.59 15.34 4.93
C GLN A 77 8.79 14.42 5.23
N LEU A 78 9.61 14.10 4.22
CA LEU A 78 10.85 13.33 4.43
C LEU A 78 11.85 14.09 5.30
N VAL A 79 12.03 15.40 5.07
CA VAL A 79 12.91 16.26 5.89
C VAL A 79 12.37 16.36 7.32
N LEU A 80 11.05 16.47 7.50
CA LEU A 80 10.42 16.46 8.82
C LEU A 80 10.67 15.14 9.55
N LEU A 81 10.53 14.00 8.86
CA LEU A 81 10.81 12.67 9.39
C LEU A 81 12.29 12.48 9.78
N GLN A 82 13.22 13.05 9.03
CA GLN A 82 14.64 13.01 9.38
C GLN A 82 14.95 13.83 10.64
N GLY A 83 14.16 14.88 10.89
CA GLY A 83 14.27 15.71 12.09
C GLY A 83 13.64 15.11 13.35
N THR A 84 12.88 14.01 13.26
CA THR A 84 12.30 13.36 14.45
C THR A 84 13.21 12.28 15.03
N ASP A 85 13.07 12.05 16.33
CA ASP A 85 13.74 10.95 17.05
C ASP A 85 13.46 9.62 16.36
N GLU A 86 14.39 8.67 16.40
CA GLU A 86 14.28 7.39 15.69
C GLU A 86 13.00 6.62 16.03
N ALA A 87 12.58 6.64 17.31
CA ALA A 87 11.33 6.04 17.77
C ALA A 87 10.06 6.72 17.21
N ARG A 88 10.19 7.95 16.68
CA ARG A 88 9.11 8.84 16.19
C ARG A 88 9.16 9.06 14.68
N ARG A 89 9.90 8.24 13.93
CA ARG A 89 10.04 8.36 12.46
C ARG A 89 8.84 7.80 11.70
N CYS A 90 7.64 8.14 12.16
CA CYS A 90 6.39 7.81 11.50
C CYS A 90 5.41 8.96 11.65
N LEU A 91 5.01 9.57 10.54
CA LEU A 91 3.90 10.51 10.50
C LEU A 91 2.60 9.72 10.36
N HIS A 92 1.56 10.11 11.08
CA HIS A 92 0.26 9.45 11.00
C HIS A 92 -0.87 10.47 10.85
N GLY A 93 -1.86 10.11 10.05
CA GLY A 93 -3.05 10.91 9.86
C GLY A 93 -4.23 10.04 9.45
N VAL A 94 -5.38 10.27 10.08
CA VAL A 94 -6.64 9.62 9.73
C VAL A 94 -7.49 10.62 8.97
N ALA A 95 -7.85 10.28 7.74
CA ALA A 95 -8.66 11.16 6.92
C ALA A 95 -10.15 10.97 7.25
N TRP A 96 -10.62 9.73 7.26
CA TRP A 96 -12.01 9.38 7.59
C TRP A 96 -12.11 7.98 8.20
N THR A 97 -13.09 7.76 9.08
CA THR A 97 -13.50 6.42 9.51
C THR A 97 -14.67 5.98 8.65
N LEU A 98 -14.51 4.89 7.88
CA LEU A 98 -15.54 4.40 6.96
C LEU A 98 -16.61 3.60 7.71
N GLY A 99 -16.19 2.82 8.71
CA GLY A 99 -17.11 2.04 9.53
C GLY A 99 -16.38 1.21 10.56
N ARG A 100 -17.09 0.86 11.63
CA ARG A 100 -16.59 -0.02 12.68
C ARG A 100 -17.62 -1.10 12.98
N ILE A 101 -17.21 -2.36 12.91
CA ILE A 101 -18.06 -3.52 13.16
C ILE A 101 -17.34 -4.40 14.20
N GLY A 102 -17.69 -4.21 15.46
CA GLY A 102 -16.95 -4.80 16.58
C GLY A 102 -15.48 -4.41 16.59
N SER A 103 -14.58 -5.40 16.61
CA SER A 103 -13.13 -5.17 16.55
C SER A 103 -12.61 -4.78 15.17
N LEU A 104 -13.42 -4.90 14.12
CA LEU A 104 -13.04 -4.48 12.78
C LEU A 104 -13.20 -2.97 12.63
N ASP A 105 -12.08 -2.25 12.58
CA ASP A 105 -12.03 -0.81 12.29
C ASP A 105 -11.60 -0.57 10.84
N VAL A 106 -12.48 0.02 10.04
CA VAL A 106 -12.23 0.36 8.65
C VAL A 106 -12.10 1.87 8.55
N SER A 107 -10.88 2.35 8.33
CA SER A 107 -10.57 3.77 8.21
C SER A 107 -9.65 4.07 7.03
N LEU A 108 -9.77 5.28 6.48
CA LEU A 108 -8.80 5.87 5.56
C LEU A 108 -7.67 6.48 6.37
N ALA A 109 -6.82 5.62 6.92
CA ALA A 109 -5.67 5.97 7.71
C ALA A 109 -4.38 5.90 6.89
N PHE A 110 -3.52 6.87 7.11
CA PHE A 110 -2.27 7.05 6.40
C PHE A 110 -1.12 7.05 7.38
N SER A 111 -0.06 6.31 7.05
CA SER A 111 1.21 6.38 7.75
C SER A 111 2.34 6.60 6.75
N MET A 112 3.24 7.51 7.12
CA MET A 112 4.42 7.83 6.34
C MET A 112 5.64 7.64 7.23
N ASP A 113 6.32 6.52 7.03
CA ASP A 113 7.67 6.25 7.50
C ASP A 113 8.70 6.68 6.44
N LEU A 114 9.99 6.46 6.71
CA LEU A 114 11.07 6.79 5.76
C LEU A 114 10.88 6.10 4.40
N LEU A 115 10.42 4.86 4.39
CA LEU A 115 10.13 4.11 3.16
C LEU A 115 8.97 4.74 2.40
N GLY A 116 7.83 4.98 3.04
CA GLY A 116 6.65 5.61 2.43
C GLY A 116 6.94 7.00 1.88
N ALA A 117 7.76 7.80 2.59
CA ALA A 117 8.22 9.11 2.14
C ALA A 117 9.13 9.01 0.90
N ALA A 118 10.14 8.12 0.93
CA ALA A 118 11.05 7.90 -0.19
C ALA A 118 10.33 7.39 -1.44
N LEU A 119 9.41 6.43 -1.28
CA LEU A 119 8.60 5.90 -2.38
C LEU A 119 7.65 6.95 -2.95
N SER A 120 6.98 7.74 -2.09
CA SER A 120 6.11 8.83 -2.55
C SER A 120 6.88 9.88 -3.36
N LEU A 121 8.09 10.23 -2.90
CA LEU A 121 9.00 11.12 -3.63
C LEU A 121 9.44 10.52 -4.97
N ALA A 122 9.83 9.24 -4.98
CA ALA A 122 10.25 8.54 -6.19
C ALA A 122 9.12 8.45 -7.22
N VAL A 123 7.89 8.16 -6.80
CA VAL A 123 6.70 8.14 -7.66
C VAL A 123 6.44 9.53 -8.26
N ALA A 124 6.50 10.59 -7.45
CA ALA A 124 6.27 11.95 -7.92
C ALA A 124 7.34 12.40 -8.95
N ILE A 125 8.62 12.12 -8.68
CA ILE A 125 9.72 12.40 -9.63
C ILE A 125 9.57 11.55 -10.89
N GLY A 126 9.22 10.27 -10.74
CA GLY A 126 8.95 9.37 -11.86
C GLY A 126 7.84 9.89 -12.77
N ALA A 127 6.74 10.39 -12.19
CA ALA A 127 5.65 11.01 -12.93
C ALA A 127 6.10 12.24 -13.72
N VAL A 128 6.94 13.12 -13.13
CA VAL A 128 7.56 14.26 -13.84
C VAL A 128 8.34 13.76 -15.07
N VAL A 129 9.24 12.80 -14.88
CA VAL A 129 10.08 12.27 -15.96
C VAL A 129 9.24 11.68 -17.08
N VAL A 130 8.25 10.84 -16.73
CA VAL A 130 7.38 10.18 -17.71
C VAL A 130 6.55 11.19 -18.49
N LEU A 131 5.97 12.20 -17.83
CA LEU A 131 5.19 13.25 -18.51
C LEU A 131 6.05 14.09 -19.45
N VAL A 132 7.28 14.45 -19.05
CA VAL A 132 8.21 15.21 -19.91
C VAL A 132 8.65 14.38 -21.12
N VAL A 133 9.04 13.13 -20.92
CA VAL A 133 9.45 12.22 -22.01
C VAL A 133 8.28 11.97 -22.96
N ALA A 134 7.10 11.62 -22.44
CA ALA A 134 5.92 11.37 -23.25
C ALA A 134 5.49 12.64 -24.01
N GLY A 135 5.51 13.81 -23.35
CA GLY A 135 5.20 15.10 -23.98
C GLY A 135 6.14 15.46 -25.13
N ARG A 136 7.46 15.20 -24.97
CA ARG A 136 8.46 15.42 -26.03
C ARG A 136 8.30 14.45 -27.20
N THR A 137 8.09 13.16 -26.93
CA THR A 137 7.89 12.15 -27.99
C THR A 137 6.59 12.36 -28.78
N ARG A 138 5.59 13.01 -28.18
CA ARG A 138 4.36 13.40 -28.89
C ARG A 138 4.55 14.67 -29.70
N ALA A 139 5.33 15.65 -29.21
CA ALA A 139 5.63 16.85 -29.97
C ALA A 139 6.26 16.53 -31.35
N THR A 140 6.92 15.37 -31.49
CA THR A 140 7.45 14.89 -32.77
C THR A 140 6.45 14.07 -33.61
N ARG A 141 5.28 13.74 -33.07
CA ARG A 141 4.20 12.98 -33.75
C ARG A 141 2.92 13.81 -33.75
N GLU A 142 2.79 14.71 -34.71
CA GLU A 142 1.64 15.62 -34.88
C GLU A 142 0.28 14.90 -35.15
N ALA A 143 0.23 13.58 -35.29
CA ALA A 143 -0.94 12.87 -35.82
C ALA A 143 -1.86 12.21 -34.77
N ALA A 144 -1.63 12.39 -33.46
CA ALA A 144 -2.50 11.77 -32.45
C ALA A 144 -3.79 12.58 -32.26
N GLY A 145 -4.94 11.95 -32.47
CA GLY A 145 -6.27 12.57 -32.44
C GLY A 145 -6.56 13.42 -31.19
N GLU A 146 -7.50 14.35 -31.35
CA GLU A 146 -7.96 15.26 -30.29
C GLU A 146 -8.35 14.48 -29.02
N GLY A 147 -7.86 14.91 -27.85
CA GLY A 147 -8.24 14.38 -26.54
C GLY A 147 -7.52 13.13 -26.05
N VAL A 148 -6.85 12.36 -26.92
CA VAL A 148 -6.11 11.15 -26.49
C VAL A 148 -5.00 11.52 -25.50
N TRP A 149 -4.40 12.71 -25.66
CA TRP A 149 -3.33 13.16 -24.77
C TRP A 149 -3.82 13.45 -23.37
N SER A 150 -4.86 14.27 -23.24
CA SER A 150 -5.35 14.65 -21.93
C SER A 150 -5.83 13.45 -21.12
N ARG A 151 -6.43 12.46 -21.78
CA ARG A 151 -6.78 11.17 -21.17
C ARG A 151 -5.54 10.38 -20.72
N SER A 152 -4.46 10.41 -21.51
CA SER A 152 -3.19 9.76 -21.15
C SER A 152 -2.54 10.42 -19.93
N VAL A 153 -2.52 11.76 -19.89
CA VAL A 153 -2.04 12.52 -18.72
C VAL A 153 -2.91 12.24 -17.50
N ALA A 154 -4.24 12.18 -17.68
CA ALA A 154 -5.16 11.81 -16.61
C ALA A 154 -4.86 10.41 -16.06
N GLY A 155 -4.67 9.42 -16.93
CA GLY A 155 -4.30 8.06 -16.55
C GLY A 155 -2.96 7.98 -15.80
N LEU A 156 -1.95 8.75 -16.24
CA LEU A 156 -0.66 8.82 -15.55
C LEU A 156 -0.76 9.48 -14.17
N CYS A 157 -1.56 10.55 -14.05
CA CYS A 157 -1.80 11.19 -12.76
C CYS A 157 -2.57 10.24 -11.81
N TRP A 158 -3.58 9.53 -12.31
CA TRP A 158 -4.30 8.53 -11.52
C TRP A 158 -3.37 7.41 -11.04
N LEU A 159 -2.52 6.90 -11.94
CA LEU A 159 -1.52 5.88 -11.62
C LEU A 159 -0.58 6.35 -10.50
N ALA A 160 -0.07 7.59 -10.59
CA ALA A 160 0.79 8.18 -9.57
C ALA A 160 0.05 8.36 -8.23
N GLY A 161 -1.18 8.86 -8.26
CA GLY A 161 -2.03 9.00 -7.07
C GLY A 161 -2.29 7.67 -6.37
N SER A 162 -2.61 6.62 -7.13
CA SER A 162 -2.77 5.26 -6.62
C SER A 162 -1.48 4.68 -6.05
N ALA A 163 -0.34 4.88 -6.69
CA ALA A 163 0.94 4.41 -6.17
C ALA A 163 1.34 5.11 -4.86
N VAL A 164 1.11 6.42 -4.75
CA VAL A 164 1.28 7.16 -3.50
C VAL A 164 0.28 6.69 -2.43
N LEU A 165 -0.96 6.38 -2.81
CA LEU A 165 -1.96 5.86 -1.88
C LEU A 165 -1.50 4.53 -1.24
N ILE A 166 -0.91 3.62 -2.04
CA ILE A 166 -0.31 2.37 -1.54
C ILE A 166 0.90 2.68 -0.64
N ALA A 167 1.77 3.62 -1.04
CA ALA A 167 2.96 3.99 -0.27
C ALA A 167 2.63 4.41 1.17
N LEU A 168 1.51 5.14 1.32
CA LEU A 168 1.05 5.74 2.55
C LEU A 168 0.00 4.92 3.30
N ALA A 169 -0.34 3.72 2.81
CA ALA A 169 -1.39 2.91 3.42
C ALA A 169 -0.98 2.45 4.83
N ASP A 170 -1.72 2.89 5.86
CA ASP A 170 -1.54 2.38 7.23
C ASP A 170 -2.19 1.02 7.42
N ASN A 171 -3.21 0.71 6.62
CA ASN A 171 -3.97 -0.52 6.72
C ASN A 171 -4.22 -1.16 5.34
N LEU A 172 -4.63 -2.42 5.38
CA LEU A 172 -4.90 -3.22 4.19
C LEU A 172 -5.96 -2.60 3.27
N VAL A 173 -6.97 -1.93 3.83
CA VAL A 173 -8.08 -1.35 3.06
C VAL A 173 -7.59 -0.22 2.16
N VAL A 174 -6.81 0.72 2.70
CA VAL A 174 -6.21 1.81 1.92
C VAL A 174 -5.24 1.25 0.88
N MET A 175 -4.48 0.21 1.23
CA MET A 175 -3.55 -0.43 0.30
C MET A 175 -4.27 -1.12 -0.87
N LEU A 176 -5.37 -1.84 -0.60
CA LEU A 176 -6.20 -2.47 -1.63
C LEU A 176 -6.89 -1.43 -2.52
N LEU A 177 -7.43 -0.35 -1.94
CA LEU A 177 -7.99 0.76 -2.70
C LEU A 177 -6.96 1.37 -3.66
N GLY A 178 -5.72 1.52 -3.19
CA GLY A 178 -4.60 1.97 -4.01
C GLY A 178 -4.25 0.97 -5.11
N ALA A 179 -4.20 -0.33 -4.80
CA ALA A 179 -3.92 -1.38 -5.77
C ALA A 179 -4.97 -1.44 -6.89
N GLU A 180 -6.26 -1.37 -6.53
CA GLU A 180 -7.37 -1.34 -7.49
C GLU A 180 -7.32 -0.10 -8.37
N GLY A 181 -7.07 1.07 -7.78
CA GLY A 181 -6.87 2.29 -8.56
C GLY A 181 -5.69 2.19 -9.54
N LEU A 182 -4.64 1.48 -9.16
CA LEU A 182 -3.47 1.22 -10.00
C LEU A 182 -3.77 0.29 -11.18
N ALA A 183 -4.57 -0.77 -10.94
CA ALA A 183 -5.03 -1.68 -11.98
C ALA A 183 -5.92 -0.97 -12.99
N VAL A 184 -6.88 -0.19 -12.52
CA VAL A 184 -7.79 0.60 -13.37
C VAL A 184 -6.99 1.60 -14.21
N ALA A 185 -6.09 2.38 -13.61
CA ALA A 185 -5.25 3.32 -14.37
C ALA A 185 -4.38 2.62 -15.41
N SER A 186 -3.78 1.49 -15.04
CA SER A 186 -2.97 0.69 -15.98
C SER A 186 -3.80 0.18 -17.15
N ALA A 187 -5.00 -0.35 -16.89
CA ALA A 187 -5.93 -0.80 -17.93
C ALA A 187 -6.38 0.35 -18.85
N VAL A 188 -6.71 1.52 -18.29
CA VAL A 188 -7.10 2.71 -19.06
C VAL A 188 -5.94 3.18 -19.95
N LEU A 189 -4.72 3.28 -19.42
CA LEU A 189 -3.54 3.69 -20.20
C LEU A 189 -3.25 2.74 -21.37
N LEU A 190 -3.54 1.46 -21.20
CA LEU A 190 -3.40 0.46 -22.28
C LEU A 190 -4.53 0.55 -23.29
N ALA A 191 -5.77 0.73 -22.84
CA ALA A 191 -6.90 0.94 -23.74
C ALA A 191 -6.73 2.19 -24.61
N LEU A 192 -6.20 3.29 -24.04
CA LEU A 192 -5.90 4.53 -24.79
C LEU A 192 -4.80 4.35 -25.84
N ARG A 193 -3.91 3.37 -25.67
CA ARG A 193 -2.94 3.01 -26.71
C ARG A 193 -3.61 2.27 -27.87
N TRP A 194 -4.75 1.62 -27.61
CA TRP A 194 -5.42 0.72 -28.53
C TRP A 194 -6.43 1.39 -29.44
N GLU A 195 -6.76 2.69 -29.27
CA GLU A 195 -7.55 3.40 -30.28
C GLU A 195 -6.81 3.31 -31.62
N PRO A 196 -7.32 2.49 -32.56
CA PRO A 196 -6.56 2.21 -33.75
C PRO A 196 -6.42 3.50 -34.53
N MET A 197 -5.28 3.68 -35.20
CA MET A 197 -5.14 4.65 -36.28
C MET A 197 -6.00 4.25 -37.50
N ALA A 198 -7.22 3.77 -37.26
CA ALA A 198 -8.21 3.39 -38.26
C ALA A 198 -8.70 4.60 -39.06
N GLY A 199 -8.48 5.83 -38.56
CA GLY A 199 -8.88 7.06 -39.23
C GLY A 199 -8.09 7.42 -40.48
N THR A 200 -6.90 6.83 -40.73
CA THR A 200 -6.11 7.21 -41.92
C THR A 200 -6.49 6.46 -43.19
N LYS A 201 -7.12 5.28 -43.09
CA LYS A 201 -7.56 4.53 -44.28
C LYS A 201 -8.78 5.17 -44.94
N GLY A 202 -9.78 5.59 -44.17
CA GLY A 202 -10.97 6.26 -44.73
C GLY A 202 -10.68 7.57 -45.49
N ALA A 203 -9.63 8.31 -45.12
CA ALA A 203 -9.24 9.53 -45.83
C ALA A 203 -8.42 9.23 -47.10
N ALA A 204 -7.60 8.18 -47.10
CA ALA A 204 -6.88 7.71 -48.29
C ALA A 204 -7.84 7.04 -49.28
N ASP A 205 -8.80 6.26 -48.79
CA ASP A 205 -9.82 5.57 -49.59
C ASP A 205 -10.85 6.56 -50.13
N ALA A 206 -11.22 7.61 -49.40
CA ALA A 206 -12.09 8.68 -49.90
C ALA A 206 -11.39 9.56 -50.96
N LYS A 207 -10.07 9.79 -50.82
CA LYS A 207 -9.28 10.50 -51.83
C LYS A 207 -9.04 9.64 -53.07
N GLY A 208 -8.73 8.35 -52.87
CA GLY A 208 -8.62 7.36 -53.96
C GLY A 208 -9.93 7.11 -54.69
N ALA A 209 -11.08 7.11 -54.00
CA ALA A 209 -12.40 6.98 -54.63
C ALA A 209 -12.85 8.25 -55.38
N ALA A 210 -12.37 9.43 -54.98
CA ALA A 210 -12.57 10.67 -55.72
C ALA A 210 -11.69 10.69 -56.99
N ASP A 211 -10.42 10.29 -56.88
CA ASP A 211 -9.48 10.25 -58.01
C ASP A 211 -9.79 9.09 -58.99
N ALA A 212 -10.34 7.97 -58.50
CA ALA A 212 -10.74 6.82 -59.35
C ALA A 212 -12.03 7.04 -60.14
N LYS A 213 -12.80 8.09 -59.84
CA LYS A 213 -14.03 8.41 -60.58
C LYS A 213 -13.75 9.08 -61.94
N ASP A 214 -12.51 9.55 -62.15
CA ASP A 214 -12.05 10.17 -63.40
C ASP A 214 -11.16 9.25 -64.26
N ALA A 215 -10.83 8.04 -63.77
CA ALA A 215 -10.01 7.07 -64.50
C ALA A 215 -10.88 5.98 -65.16
N ASP A 216 -11.24 6.24 -66.41
CA ASP A 216 -11.96 5.33 -67.32
C ASP A 216 -11.31 3.94 -67.47
N ALA A 217 -12.11 2.91 -67.21
CA ALA A 217 -12.35 1.68 -67.99
C ALA A 217 -11.21 0.83 -68.60
N LYS A 218 -9.91 0.99 -68.28
CA LYS A 218 -8.85 0.24 -69.01
C LYS A 218 -8.05 -0.85 -68.30
N ASP A 219 -8.10 -1.00 -66.97
CA ASP A 219 -7.30 -2.01 -66.26
C ASP A 219 -8.15 -2.84 -65.28
N ALA A 220 -8.84 -3.87 -65.78
CA ALA A 220 -9.62 -4.79 -64.95
C ALA A 220 -8.76 -5.86 -64.26
N ASP A 221 -7.61 -6.23 -64.81
CA ASP A 221 -6.81 -7.37 -64.33
C ASP A 221 -5.83 -7.02 -63.20
N ALA A 222 -5.51 -5.73 -62.98
CA ALA A 222 -4.66 -5.30 -61.86
C ALA A 222 -5.41 -5.20 -60.52
N LYS A 223 -6.75 -5.18 -60.56
CA LYS A 223 -7.60 -4.91 -59.38
C LYS A 223 -7.73 -6.12 -58.44
N ASP A 224 -7.52 -7.33 -58.95
CA ASP A 224 -7.64 -8.57 -58.16
C ASP A 224 -6.40 -8.84 -57.27
N ALA A 225 -5.23 -8.30 -57.61
CA ALA A 225 -4.03 -8.44 -56.79
C ALA A 225 -4.09 -7.55 -55.53
N ASP A 226 -4.51 -6.29 -55.67
CA ASP A 226 -4.62 -5.35 -54.55
C ASP A 226 -5.72 -5.73 -53.55
N ALA A 227 -6.80 -6.36 -54.02
CA ALA A 227 -7.86 -6.87 -53.15
C ALA A 227 -7.38 -7.99 -52.23
N LYS A 228 -6.43 -8.82 -52.69
CA LYS A 228 -5.92 -9.97 -51.94
C LYS A 228 -4.95 -9.56 -50.83
N ASP A 229 -4.14 -8.53 -51.07
CA ASP A 229 -3.23 -7.98 -50.05
C ASP A 229 -3.97 -7.18 -48.98
N ALA A 230 -5.10 -6.56 -49.32
CA ALA A 230 -5.97 -5.88 -48.36
C ALA A 230 -6.60 -6.86 -47.35
N ASP A 231 -7.01 -8.05 -47.80
CA ASP A 231 -7.68 -9.06 -46.99
C ASP A 231 -6.73 -9.73 -45.96
N ALA A 232 -5.49 -10.03 -46.37
CA ALA A 232 -4.47 -10.57 -45.48
C ALA A 232 -4.09 -9.59 -44.35
N GLY A 233 -4.17 -8.27 -44.61
CA GLY A 233 -3.93 -7.23 -43.62
C GLY A 233 -5.02 -7.09 -42.57
N SER A 234 -6.30 -7.27 -42.94
CA SER A 234 -7.42 -7.30 -41.98
C SER A 234 -7.36 -8.52 -41.08
N GLU A 235 -7.11 -9.70 -41.64
CA GLU A 235 -7.09 -10.93 -40.84
C GLU A 235 -5.97 -10.92 -39.77
N ALA A 236 -4.76 -10.49 -40.14
CA ALA A 236 -3.65 -10.35 -39.19
C ALA A 236 -3.94 -9.31 -38.08
N ARG A 237 -4.72 -8.28 -38.39
CA ARG A 237 -5.13 -7.26 -37.42
C ARG A 237 -6.17 -7.79 -36.45
N ASP A 238 -7.21 -8.46 -36.94
CA ASP A 238 -8.27 -9.03 -36.11
C ASP A 238 -7.72 -10.10 -35.15
N VAL A 239 -6.77 -10.93 -35.62
CA VAL A 239 -6.08 -11.91 -34.77
C VAL A 239 -5.30 -11.21 -33.65
N ARG A 240 -4.62 -10.09 -33.95
CA ARG A 240 -3.87 -9.32 -32.96
C ARG A 240 -4.77 -8.62 -31.95
N GLU A 241 -5.84 -7.98 -32.40
CA GLU A 241 -6.85 -7.38 -31.54
C GLU A 241 -7.45 -8.43 -30.58
N GLY A 242 -7.71 -9.65 -31.06
CA GLY A 242 -8.15 -10.77 -30.22
C GLY A 242 -7.11 -11.23 -29.19
N GLN A 243 -5.82 -11.24 -29.53
CA GLN A 243 -4.74 -11.61 -28.60
C GLN A 243 -4.57 -10.57 -27.48
N ASP A 244 -4.60 -9.29 -27.83
CA ASP A 244 -4.40 -8.19 -26.89
C ASP A 244 -5.60 -8.03 -25.94
N ALA A 245 -6.82 -8.20 -26.43
CA ALA A 245 -8.02 -8.25 -25.59
C ALA A 245 -7.97 -9.41 -24.58
N ARG A 246 -7.53 -10.60 -25.02
CA ARG A 246 -7.35 -11.75 -24.13
C ARG A 246 -6.28 -11.50 -23.07
N ALA A 247 -5.16 -10.89 -23.44
CA ALA A 247 -4.09 -10.57 -22.49
C ALA A 247 -4.51 -9.53 -21.45
N ALA A 248 -5.22 -8.47 -21.88
CA ALA A 248 -5.80 -7.48 -20.97
C ALA A 248 -6.80 -8.13 -20.00
N GLY A 249 -7.68 -9.00 -20.51
CA GLY A 249 -8.61 -9.78 -19.69
C GLY A 249 -7.92 -10.68 -18.67
N TRP A 250 -6.84 -11.38 -19.07
CA TRP A 250 -6.03 -12.18 -18.16
C TRP A 250 -5.32 -11.35 -17.10
N ALA A 251 -4.75 -10.21 -17.47
CA ALA A 251 -4.10 -9.29 -16.52
C ALA A 251 -5.09 -8.77 -15.47
N PHE A 252 -6.30 -8.40 -15.90
CA PHE A 252 -7.37 -7.97 -15.02
C PHE A 252 -7.84 -9.09 -14.07
N LEU A 253 -8.06 -10.30 -14.62
CA LEU A 253 -8.45 -11.47 -13.82
C LEU A 253 -7.38 -11.85 -12.79
N ALA A 254 -6.11 -11.85 -13.19
CA ALA A 254 -4.99 -12.16 -12.30
C ALA A 254 -4.85 -11.14 -11.16
N HIS A 255 -5.08 -9.85 -11.45
CA HIS A 255 -5.09 -8.80 -10.43
C HIS A 255 -6.12 -9.08 -9.34
N HIS A 256 -7.39 -9.22 -9.74
CA HIS A 256 -8.48 -9.46 -8.78
C HIS A 256 -8.44 -10.82 -8.11
N ALA A 257 -7.93 -11.85 -8.79
CA ALA A 257 -7.61 -13.12 -8.13
C ALA A 257 -6.58 -12.89 -7.01
N GLY A 258 -5.58 -12.04 -7.27
CA GLY A 258 -4.64 -11.58 -6.25
C GLY A 258 -5.31 -10.85 -5.09
N ASP A 259 -6.24 -9.92 -5.35
CA ASP A 259 -7.03 -9.25 -4.30
C ASP A 259 -7.82 -10.22 -3.44
N ALA A 260 -8.54 -11.16 -4.06
CA ALA A 260 -9.31 -12.17 -3.36
C ALA A 260 -8.42 -13.04 -2.44
N VAL A 261 -7.23 -13.42 -2.92
CA VAL A 261 -6.27 -14.20 -2.14
C VAL A 261 -5.68 -13.37 -0.99
N VAL A 262 -5.36 -12.08 -1.20
CA VAL A 262 -4.91 -11.17 -0.13
C VAL A 262 -6.00 -11.00 0.93
N LEU A 263 -7.26 -10.81 0.52
CA LEU A 263 -8.40 -10.70 1.43
C LEU A 263 -8.62 -11.99 2.23
N LEU A 264 -8.44 -13.16 1.61
CA LEU A 264 -8.50 -14.45 2.31
C LEU A 264 -7.38 -14.58 3.35
N GLY A 265 -6.15 -14.19 3.01
CA GLY A 265 -5.03 -14.15 3.95
C GLY A 265 -5.28 -13.21 5.13
N ALA A 266 -5.86 -12.04 4.85
CA ALA A 266 -6.22 -11.06 5.87
C ALA A 266 -7.37 -11.55 6.77
N ALA A 267 -8.41 -12.15 6.20
CA ALA A 267 -9.51 -12.72 6.95
C ALA A 267 -9.02 -13.84 7.88
N LEU A 268 -8.12 -14.71 7.39
CA LEU A 268 -7.52 -15.78 8.18
C LEU A 268 -6.67 -15.22 9.34
N LEU A 269 -5.85 -14.20 9.08
CA LEU A 269 -5.04 -13.55 10.11
C LEU A 269 -5.92 -12.83 11.14
N PHE A 270 -6.90 -12.04 10.68
CA PHE A 270 -7.83 -11.31 11.53
C PHE A 270 -8.60 -12.25 12.45
N TRP A 271 -9.10 -13.36 11.91
CA TRP A 271 -9.75 -14.41 12.68
C TRP A 271 -8.78 -15.08 13.66
N GLY A 272 -7.54 -15.37 13.25
CA GLY A 272 -6.51 -15.92 14.16
C GLY A 272 -6.11 -15.00 15.31
N MET A 273 -6.22 -13.68 15.13
CA MET A 273 -6.01 -12.69 16.18
C MET A 273 -7.24 -12.51 17.09
N GLY A 274 -8.44 -12.79 16.60
CA GLY A 274 -9.71 -12.50 17.26
C GLY A 274 -10.27 -13.63 18.12
N GLY A 275 -9.43 -14.55 18.57
CA GLY A 275 -9.84 -15.66 19.40
C GLY A 275 -8.78 -16.74 19.55
N GLN A 276 -9.18 -17.83 20.21
CA GLN A 276 -8.34 -18.99 20.49
C GLN A 276 -9.09 -20.27 20.20
N TRP A 277 -8.40 -21.23 19.59
CA TRP A 277 -8.86 -22.61 19.55
C TRP A 277 -8.56 -23.30 20.87
N LEU A 278 -9.61 -23.74 21.56
CA LEU A 278 -9.50 -24.58 22.74
C LEU A 278 -9.05 -25.99 22.32
N SER A 279 -8.46 -26.73 23.27
CA SER A 279 -7.97 -28.09 23.03
C SER A 279 -9.07 -29.09 22.64
N ASP A 280 -10.33 -28.77 22.93
CA ASP A 280 -11.51 -29.54 22.55
C ASP A 280 -12.03 -29.23 21.13
N GLY A 281 -11.30 -28.38 20.38
CA GLY A 281 -11.67 -28.00 19.03
C GLY A 281 -12.80 -26.97 18.97
N ARG A 282 -13.16 -26.30 20.07
CA ARG A 282 -14.06 -25.13 20.03
C ARG A 282 -13.27 -23.85 19.83
N TYR A 283 -13.79 -22.96 18.99
CA TYR A 283 -13.24 -21.62 18.83
C TYR A 283 -13.89 -20.68 19.86
N LEU A 284 -13.07 -20.10 20.74
CA LEU A 284 -13.49 -19.07 21.68
C LEU A 284 -13.15 -17.71 21.07
N PRO A 285 -14.13 -16.96 20.56
CA PRO A 285 -13.86 -15.63 20.04
C PRO A 285 -13.48 -14.67 21.17
N ASP A 286 -12.49 -13.83 20.90
CA ASP A 286 -12.12 -12.69 21.72
C ASP A 286 -12.38 -11.41 20.92
N TYR A 287 -13.62 -10.91 21.04
CA TYR A 287 -14.05 -9.70 20.36
C TYR A 287 -13.69 -8.43 21.13
N ARG A 288 -13.16 -8.55 22.36
CA ARG A 288 -12.90 -7.39 23.21
C ARG A 288 -11.57 -6.77 22.81
N ALA A 289 -11.59 -5.52 22.35
CA ALA A 289 -10.38 -4.74 22.19
C ALA A 289 -9.68 -4.63 23.55
N ARG A 290 -8.51 -5.26 23.68
CA ARG A 290 -7.68 -5.12 24.87
C ARG A 290 -6.78 -3.92 24.65
N PHE A 291 -6.71 -3.03 25.62
CA PHE A 291 -5.77 -1.92 25.57
C PHE A 291 -4.70 -2.13 26.62
N VAL A 292 -3.44 -1.99 26.21
CA VAL A 292 -2.29 -2.07 27.11
C VAL A 292 -1.56 -0.75 27.09
N ALA A 293 -1.12 -0.30 28.27
CA ALA A 293 -0.23 0.84 28.38
C ALA A 293 1.22 0.36 28.22
N VAL A 294 1.96 0.99 27.33
CA VAL A 294 3.34 0.60 27.01
C VAL A 294 4.24 1.81 27.06
N HIS A 295 5.42 1.62 27.66
CA HIS A 295 6.46 2.63 27.78
C HIS A 295 7.15 2.82 26.43
N ALA A 296 6.92 3.96 25.78
CA ALA A 296 7.38 4.25 24.45
C ALA A 296 8.72 5.02 24.52
N GLY A 297 9.85 4.29 24.45
CA GLY A 297 11.18 4.91 24.57
C GLY A 297 12.33 3.95 24.90
N GLY A 298 12.23 2.70 24.45
CA GLY A 298 13.10 1.60 24.85
C GLY A 298 14.54 1.72 24.36
N GLU A 299 15.35 2.49 25.10
CA GLU A 299 16.79 2.25 25.34
C GLU A 299 17.31 2.98 26.60
N GLY A 300 16.64 4.04 27.07
CA GLY A 300 17.16 4.92 28.14
C GLY A 300 16.85 4.55 29.59
N ALA A 301 15.94 3.60 29.84
CA ALA A 301 15.60 3.15 31.20
C ALA A 301 15.98 1.70 31.43
N ALA A 302 17.14 1.28 30.92
CA ALA A 302 17.90 0.25 31.61
C ALA A 302 18.25 0.81 33.00
N VAL A 303 17.32 0.62 33.95
CA VAL A 303 17.52 0.79 35.38
C VAL A 303 18.71 -0.09 35.77
N GLY A 304 19.93 0.46 35.70
CA GLY A 304 21.17 -0.08 36.26
C GLY A 304 21.30 -1.61 36.21
N GLY A 305 21.01 -2.22 35.06
CA GLY A 305 21.13 -3.65 34.84
C GLY A 305 22.58 -3.98 34.52
N SER A 306 23.33 -4.32 35.57
CA SER A 306 24.68 -4.87 35.49
C SER A 306 24.77 -5.90 34.36
N ARG A 307 25.57 -5.59 33.35
CA ARG A 307 26.09 -6.55 32.38
C ARG A 307 27.10 -7.45 33.10
N GLY A 308 26.59 -8.28 34.00
CA GLY A 308 27.32 -9.31 34.71
C GLY A 308 27.11 -10.62 33.98
N THR A 309 28.14 -11.05 33.25
CA THR A 309 28.57 -12.44 33.09
C THR A 309 27.53 -13.50 33.46
N GLU A 310 26.87 -14.06 32.44
CA GLU A 310 26.15 -15.34 32.47
C GLU A 310 27.13 -16.49 32.74
N GLU A 311 27.70 -16.56 33.94
CA GLU A 311 28.44 -17.76 34.37
C GLU A 311 28.64 -17.74 35.88
N ALA A 312 27.54 -17.79 36.66
CA ALA A 312 27.58 -18.28 38.04
C ALA A 312 26.19 -18.33 38.73
N VAL A 313 25.74 -19.56 38.98
CA VAL A 313 25.29 -20.03 40.30
C VAL A 313 23.82 -19.78 40.70
N ASP A 314 23.15 -20.92 40.79
CA ASP A 314 21.79 -21.26 41.24
C ASP A 314 21.50 -20.98 42.75
N VAL A 315 22.14 -19.99 43.38
CA VAL A 315 22.06 -19.76 44.85
C VAL A 315 21.58 -18.34 45.23
N LYS A 316 21.29 -17.46 44.26
CA LYS A 316 20.98 -16.03 44.51
C LYS A 316 19.49 -15.63 44.45
N GLY A 317 18.55 -16.57 44.46
CA GLY A 317 17.11 -16.29 44.34
C GLY A 317 16.55 -15.39 45.45
N GLU A 318 16.88 -15.64 46.72
CA GLU A 318 16.31 -14.87 47.84
C GLU A 318 16.93 -13.48 48.02
N ALA A 319 18.24 -13.33 47.79
CA ALA A 319 18.90 -12.03 47.90
C ALA A 319 18.49 -11.07 46.77
N ALA A 320 18.28 -11.60 45.55
CA ALA A 320 17.72 -10.83 44.44
C ALA A 320 16.25 -10.46 44.66
N ALA A 321 15.45 -11.34 45.27
CA ALA A 321 14.08 -11.06 45.66
C ALA A 321 14.01 -9.95 46.73
N ARG A 322 14.81 -10.04 47.81
CA ARG A 322 14.88 -8.98 48.84
C ARG A 322 15.45 -7.67 48.32
N ALA A 323 16.40 -7.70 47.38
CA ALA A 323 16.92 -6.49 46.73
C ALA A 323 15.90 -5.83 45.79
N ARG A 324 15.04 -6.63 45.13
CA ARG A 324 13.87 -6.11 44.38
C ARG A 324 12.83 -5.51 45.31
N GLU A 325 12.56 -6.15 46.45
CA GLU A 325 11.60 -5.68 47.44
C GLU A 325 12.08 -4.39 48.15
N ALA A 326 13.38 -4.29 48.47
CA ALA A 326 13.99 -3.09 49.03
C ALA A 326 14.07 -1.93 48.02
N ARG A 327 14.08 -2.21 46.71
CA ARG A 327 13.98 -1.20 45.64
C ARG A 327 12.55 -0.76 45.35
N ALA A 328 11.53 -1.43 45.89
CA ALA A 328 10.13 -1.20 45.51
C ALA A 328 9.46 -0.01 46.21
N ARG A 329 10.07 0.57 47.25
CA ARG A 329 9.51 1.76 47.92
C ARG A 329 10.30 3.01 47.53
N PRO A 330 9.79 3.83 46.58
CA PRO A 330 10.41 5.11 46.27
C PRO A 330 10.50 5.95 47.55
N SER A 331 11.63 6.62 47.77
CA SER A 331 11.78 7.48 48.94
C SER A 331 10.72 8.60 48.91
N ILE A 332 10.33 9.12 50.08
CA ILE A 332 9.37 10.26 50.15
C ILE A 332 9.87 11.45 49.33
N GLU A 333 11.18 11.65 49.27
CA GLU A 333 11.81 12.67 48.44
C GLU A 333 11.63 12.39 46.95
N GLN A 334 11.83 11.14 46.49
CA GLN A 334 11.50 10.75 45.11
C GLN A 334 10.01 10.92 44.80
N LEU A 335 9.12 10.64 45.75
CA LEU A 335 7.69 10.86 45.60
C LEU A 335 7.35 12.36 45.51
N ARG A 336 8.02 13.23 46.28
CA ARG A 336 7.87 14.70 46.18
C ARG A 336 8.42 15.24 44.87
N THR A 337 9.57 14.76 44.41
CA THR A 337 10.14 15.14 43.11
C THR A 337 9.27 14.67 41.96
N ARG A 338 8.58 13.53 42.12
CA ARG A 338 7.57 13.05 41.16
C ARG A 338 6.26 13.86 41.23
N ALA A 339 5.90 14.37 42.40
CA ALA A 339 4.71 15.20 42.58
C ALA A 339 4.89 16.55 41.88
N GLY A 340 4.27 16.69 40.70
CA GLY A 340 4.38 17.88 39.85
C GLY A 340 5.25 17.68 38.61
N ALA A 341 5.97 16.56 38.52
CA ALA A 341 6.61 16.17 37.27
C ALA A 341 5.55 15.80 36.21
N ARG A 342 5.87 16.06 34.95
CA ARG A 342 5.00 15.77 33.80
C ARG A 342 5.49 14.54 33.06
N ALA A 343 4.56 13.82 32.48
CA ALA A 343 4.76 12.74 31.54
C ALA A 343 3.79 12.92 30.36
N HIS A 344 3.87 12.06 29.36
CA HIS A 344 3.00 12.15 28.20
C HIS A 344 2.27 10.85 27.92
N LEU A 345 1.06 10.98 27.40
CA LEU A 345 0.20 9.88 27.01
C LEU A 345 -0.19 10.02 25.54
N SER A 346 -0.17 8.92 24.80
CA SER A 346 -0.56 8.86 23.39
C SER A 346 -1.54 7.71 23.14
N LEU A 347 -2.52 7.94 22.27
CA LEU A 347 -3.36 6.91 21.67
C LEU A 347 -3.60 7.33 20.22
N ALA A 348 -2.88 6.68 19.31
CA ALA A 348 -2.94 6.98 17.88
C ALA A 348 -3.98 6.16 17.11
N SER A 349 -4.38 5.04 17.69
CA SER A 349 -5.32 4.09 17.12
C SER A 349 -6.76 4.39 17.53
N PHE A 350 -7.73 3.73 16.90
CA PHE A 350 -9.15 3.86 17.19
C PHE A 350 -9.65 5.31 17.16
N PRO A 351 -9.73 5.94 15.97
CA PRO A 351 -10.22 7.31 15.84
C PRO A 351 -11.58 7.48 16.52
N GLY A 352 -11.72 8.53 17.34
CA GLY A 352 -12.89 8.80 18.17
C GLY A 352 -12.91 8.09 19.53
N ALA A 353 -11.94 7.23 19.85
CA ALA A 353 -11.86 6.60 21.17
C ALA A 353 -11.61 7.63 22.27
N GLN A 354 -12.37 7.54 23.35
CA GLN A 354 -12.29 8.47 24.47
C GLN A 354 -11.49 7.82 25.61
N VAL A 355 -10.54 8.56 26.15
CA VAL A 355 -9.70 8.13 27.27
C VAL A 355 -10.07 8.95 28.49
N PHE A 356 -10.27 8.31 29.62
CA PHE A 356 -10.55 8.91 30.93
C PHE A 356 -9.45 8.55 31.91
N LEU A 357 -9.03 9.50 32.76
CA LEU A 357 -8.02 9.31 33.79
C LEU A 357 -8.65 9.37 35.18
N GLY A 358 -8.12 8.59 36.11
CA GLY A 358 -8.55 8.58 37.51
C GLY A 358 -9.86 7.84 37.79
N LEU A 359 -10.43 7.19 36.77
CA LEU A 359 -11.62 6.36 36.93
C LEU A 359 -11.21 4.92 37.21
N ALA A 360 -11.56 4.42 38.40
CA ALA A 360 -11.26 3.05 38.80
C ALA A 360 -12.34 2.05 38.36
N ASP A 361 -13.56 2.54 38.14
CA ASP A 361 -14.71 1.71 37.82
C ASP A 361 -15.56 2.36 36.73
N ARG A 362 -16.09 1.51 35.85
CA ARG A 362 -17.06 1.84 34.81
C ARG A 362 -18.31 2.51 35.37
N ALA A 363 -18.73 2.20 36.59
CA ALA A 363 -19.88 2.86 37.22
C ALA A 363 -19.71 4.38 37.27
N GLN A 364 -18.47 4.88 37.34
CA GLN A 364 -18.18 6.32 37.37
C GLN A 364 -18.41 7.01 36.03
N LEU A 365 -18.45 6.28 34.90
CA LEU A 365 -18.81 6.84 33.60
C LEU A 365 -20.27 7.29 33.54
N ALA A 366 -21.14 6.77 34.41
CA ALA A 366 -22.54 7.21 34.50
C ALA A 366 -22.67 8.67 34.95
N ALA A 367 -21.63 9.24 35.57
CA ALA A 367 -21.57 10.65 35.92
C ALA A 367 -21.21 11.56 34.72
N HIS A 368 -21.03 11.00 33.52
CA HIS A 368 -20.61 11.70 32.31
C HIS A 368 -19.38 12.61 32.53
N PRO A 369 -18.27 12.09 33.08
CA PRO A 369 -17.04 12.87 33.20
C PRO A 369 -16.58 13.34 31.82
N GLU A 370 -15.91 14.50 31.74
CA GLU A 370 -15.29 14.94 30.50
C GLU A 370 -14.15 13.98 30.13
N PRO A 371 -14.06 13.51 28.87
CA PRO A 371 -12.96 12.66 28.46
C PRO A 371 -11.64 13.43 28.59
N PHE A 372 -10.64 12.79 29.19
CA PHE A 372 -9.30 13.35 29.24
C PHE A 372 -8.79 13.62 27.82
N ALA A 373 -9.02 12.72 26.87
CA ALA A 373 -8.66 12.93 25.47
C ALA A 373 -9.51 12.09 24.50
N VAL A 374 -9.53 12.50 23.23
CA VAL A 374 -10.17 11.75 22.14
C VAL A 374 -9.10 11.39 21.11
N ALA A 375 -9.02 10.13 20.73
CA ALA A 375 -8.06 9.63 19.75
C ALA A 375 -8.39 10.09 18.31
N PRO A 376 -7.38 10.30 17.45
CA PRO A 376 -5.96 10.16 17.74
C PRO A 376 -5.42 11.37 18.52
N PHE A 377 -4.62 11.12 19.57
CA PHE A 377 -3.84 12.14 20.26
C PHE A 377 -2.42 11.65 20.54
N VAL A 378 -1.47 12.57 20.50
CA VAL A 378 -0.04 12.29 20.65
C VAL A 378 0.52 13.18 21.75
N ARG A 379 1.23 12.55 22.69
CA ARG A 379 1.96 13.17 23.78
C ARG A 379 1.15 14.20 24.59
N LYS A 380 -0.10 13.87 24.92
CA LYS A 380 -0.89 14.71 25.81
C LYS A 380 -0.32 14.63 27.23
N GLU A 381 -0.06 15.78 27.84
CA GLU A 381 0.54 15.84 29.17
C GLU A 381 -0.35 15.19 30.24
N ILE A 382 0.26 14.35 31.08
CA ILE A 382 -0.33 13.78 32.29
C ILE A 382 0.63 14.00 33.47
N SER A 383 0.13 14.00 34.70
CA SER A 383 1.01 14.06 35.87
C SER A 383 1.81 12.77 35.99
N ALA A 384 3.07 12.81 36.44
CA ALA A 384 3.78 11.60 36.83
C ALA A 384 3.08 10.93 38.03
N GLY A 385 3.12 9.60 38.11
CA GLY A 385 2.45 8.84 39.17
C GLY A 385 1.65 7.65 38.66
N ALA A 386 0.81 7.08 39.54
CA ALA A 386 -0.06 5.96 39.20
C ALA A 386 -1.41 6.45 38.70
N HIS A 387 -1.84 5.99 37.52
CA HIS A 387 -3.12 6.34 36.92
C HIS A 387 -3.97 5.09 36.67
N ALA A 388 -5.24 5.15 37.05
CA ALA A 388 -6.26 4.28 36.49
C ALA A 388 -6.82 4.93 35.23
N MET A 389 -7.04 4.15 34.19
CA MET A 389 -7.50 4.66 32.90
C MET A 389 -8.66 3.83 32.38
N ILE A 390 -9.61 4.50 31.75
CA ILE A 390 -10.69 3.85 31.02
C ILE A 390 -10.64 4.31 29.57
N VAL A 391 -10.71 3.35 28.64
CA VAL A 391 -10.77 3.60 27.20
C VAL A 391 -12.14 3.16 26.69
N LEU A 392 -12.87 4.10 26.11
CA LEU A 392 -14.11 3.87 25.38
C LEU A 392 -13.79 3.89 23.87
N PRO A 393 -13.78 2.74 23.18
CA PRO A 393 -13.66 2.72 21.73
C PRO A 393 -14.87 3.44 21.12
N GLY A 394 -14.64 4.60 20.48
CA GLY A 394 -15.72 5.46 19.99
C GLY A 394 -16.45 4.90 18.76
N GLY A 395 -17.33 5.71 18.16
CA GLY A 395 -17.82 5.47 16.80
C GLY A 395 -18.89 4.38 16.64
N GLY A 396 -19.68 4.09 17.68
CA GLY A 396 -20.81 3.17 17.55
C GLY A 396 -20.42 1.69 17.46
N ALA A 397 -19.20 1.32 17.87
CA ALA A 397 -18.83 -0.06 18.18
C ALA A 397 -19.57 -0.57 19.42
N THR A 398 -20.89 -0.67 19.30
CA THR A 398 -21.69 -1.51 20.19
C THR A 398 -21.86 -2.82 19.45
N VAL A 399 -20.97 -3.79 19.69
CA VAL A 399 -21.28 -5.18 19.32
C VAL A 399 -22.58 -5.53 20.03
N SER A 400 -23.55 -6.00 19.24
CA SER A 400 -24.84 -6.46 19.73
C SER A 400 -24.63 -7.51 20.83
N GLY A 401 -24.87 -7.13 22.07
CA GLY A 401 -24.71 -8.00 23.23
C GLY A 401 -24.91 -7.19 24.49
N ASP A 402 -23.95 -6.32 24.80
CA ASP A 402 -23.96 -5.59 26.06
C ASP A 402 -23.84 -4.07 25.91
N GLY A 403 -23.49 -3.53 24.73
CA GLY A 403 -23.44 -2.07 24.50
C GLY A 403 -22.30 -1.33 25.24
N PHE A 404 -21.35 -2.03 25.85
CA PHE A 404 -20.33 -1.42 26.69
C PHE A 404 -18.98 -2.14 26.61
N GLU A 405 -18.28 -1.99 25.50
CA GLU A 405 -16.87 -2.37 25.39
C GLU A 405 -16.00 -1.34 26.10
N VAL A 406 -16.02 -1.34 27.43
CA VAL A 406 -15.17 -0.47 28.25
C VAL A 406 -13.90 -1.25 28.58
N ALA A 407 -12.75 -0.76 28.11
CA ALA A 407 -11.48 -1.31 28.51
C ALA A 407 -10.91 -0.51 29.69
N SER A 408 -10.73 -1.18 30.82
CA SER A 408 -10.07 -0.60 31.99
C SER A 408 -8.60 -0.99 32.01
N ILE A 409 -7.74 0.00 32.27
CA ILE A 409 -6.33 -0.18 32.61
C ILE A 409 -6.21 0.25 34.07
N GLU A 410 -6.25 -0.73 34.98
CA GLU A 410 -6.43 -0.48 36.42
C GLU A 410 -5.34 0.41 37.02
N ARG A 411 -4.08 0.22 36.60
CA ARG A 411 -2.96 0.96 37.13
C ARG A 411 -1.80 1.02 36.14
N VAL A 412 -1.44 2.22 35.73
CA VAL A 412 -0.24 2.54 34.95
C VAL A 412 0.64 3.43 35.80
N SER A 413 1.87 2.99 36.08
CA SER A 413 2.87 3.83 36.75
C SER A 413 3.66 4.60 35.71
N VAL A 414 3.65 5.93 35.79
CA VAL A 414 4.32 6.80 34.81
C VAL A 414 5.40 7.61 35.50
N ALA A 415 6.63 7.51 35.00
CA ALA A 415 7.77 8.26 35.49
C ALA A 415 7.83 9.69 34.90
N PRO A 416 8.49 10.64 35.57
CA PRO A 416 8.79 11.97 35.02
C PRO A 416 9.45 11.89 33.64
N GLY A 417 8.92 12.64 32.67
CA GLY A 417 9.44 12.73 31.30
C GLY A 417 9.16 11.52 30.42
N GLU A 418 8.46 10.51 30.94
CA GLU A 418 8.14 9.29 30.21
C GLU A 418 7.01 9.52 29.20
N ASP A 419 7.09 8.81 28.07
CA ASP A 419 6.00 8.74 27.11
C ASP A 419 5.34 7.35 27.20
N ILE A 420 4.04 7.34 27.49
CA ILE A 420 3.21 6.14 27.50
C ILE A 420 2.36 6.12 26.23
N ALA A 421 2.32 4.97 25.55
CA ALA A 421 1.41 4.71 24.45
C ALA A 421 0.34 3.70 24.90
N ILE A 422 -0.92 4.02 24.66
CA ILE A 422 -2.01 3.05 24.76
C ILE A 422 -2.09 2.32 23.43
N VAL A 423 -1.94 1.00 23.47
CA VAL A 423 -1.82 0.16 22.29
C VAL A 423 -2.95 -0.86 22.30
N PRO A 424 -3.72 -0.97 21.21
CA PRO A 424 -4.70 -2.04 21.09
C PRO A 424 -4.00 -3.38 20.86
N VAL A 425 -4.51 -4.41 21.51
CA VAL A 425 -4.11 -5.80 21.37
C VAL A 425 -5.32 -6.59 20.91
N GLY A 426 -5.19 -7.26 19.77
CA GLY A 426 -6.27 -8.01 19.14
C GLY A 426 -6.30 -7.84 17.62
N PRO A 427 -7.43 -8.18 16.98
CA PRO A 427 -7.59 -8.08 15.53
C PRO A 427 -7.36 -6.67 15.02
N THR A 428 -6.51 -6.55 14.00
CA THR A 428 -6.27 -5.27 13.31
C THR A 428 -6.01 -5.50 11.83
N LEU A 429 -6.32 -4.49 11.03
CA LEU A 429 -5.92 -4.39 9.63
C LEU A 429 -4.78 -3.37 9.42
N SER A 430 -4.36 -2.66 10.48
CA SER A 430 -3.25 -1.71 10.43
C SER A 430 -1.92 -2.44 10.49
N PHE A 431 -1.04 -2.17 9.53
CA PHE A 431 0.30 -2.76 9.44
C PHE A 431 1.16 -2.35 10.64
N ARG A 432 1.06 -1.07 11.04
CA ARG A 432 1.78 -0.53 12.20
C ARG A 432 1.32 -1.18 13.50
N GLU A 433 0.00 -1.28 13.71
CA GLU A 433 -0.52 -1.93 14.92
C GLU A 433 -0.13 -3.41 14.98
N LEU A 434 -0.17 -4.11 13.84
CA LEU A 434 0.29 -5.49 13.75
C LEU A 434 1.77 -5.61 14.15
N GLN A 435 2.64 -4.73 13.63
CA GLN A 435 4.05 -4.71 13.98
C GLN A 435 4.28 -4.40 15.47
N ASP A 436 3.61 -3.37 15.99
CA ASP A 436 3.72 -2.97 17.39
C ASP A 436 3.31 -4.13 18.32
N GLN A 437 2.18 -4.79 18.03
CA GLN A 437 1.68 -5.95 18.77
C GLN A 437 2.69 -7.12 18.79
N LEU A 438 3.34 -7.41 17.66
CA LEU A 438 4.31 -8.51 17.58
C LEU A 438 5.62 -8.24 18.34
N VAL A 439 5.94 -6.97 18.60
CA VAL A 439 7.14 -6.55 19.36
C VAL A 439 6.86 -6.38 20.85
N LEU A 440 5.59 -6.34 21.27
CA LEU A 440 5.22 -6.24 22.68
C LEU A 440 5.79 -7.39 23.51
N ARG A 441 6.44 -7.03 24.62
CA ARG A 441 6.97 -7.95 25.62
C ARG A 441 6.24 -7.78 26.93
N ASP A 442 5.97 -8.90 27.58
CA ASP A 442 5.43 -8.94 28.94
C ASP A 442 6.51 -8.64 30.02
N GLU A 443 6.14 -8.72 31.29
CA GLU A 443 7.05 -8.54 32.44
C GLU A 443 8.21 -9.54 32.47
N SER A 444 8.05 -10.71 31.83
CA SER A 444 9.11 -11.72 31.71
C SER A 444 10.06 -11.45 30.54
N GLY A 445 9.80 -10.39 29.76
CA GLY A 445 10.50 -10.07 28.53
C GLY A 445 10.10 -10.94 27.34
N SER A 446 9.05 -11.76 27.47
CA SER A 446 8.59 -12.65 26.42
C SER A 446 7.66 -11.93 25.45
N ALA A 447 7.88 -12.11 24.15
CA ALA A 447 6.99 -11.61 23.11
C ALA A 447 5.73 -12.49 23.03
N PHE A 448 4.81 -12.31 23.98
CA PHE A 448 3.70 -13.23 24.22
C PHE A 448 2.80 -13.40 22.98
N LEU A 449 2.47 -12.33 22.25
CA LEU A 449 1.67 -12.40 21.03
C LEU A 449 2.40 -13.13 19.91
N ARG A 450 3.70 -12.85 19.74
CA ARG A 450 4.56 -13.55 18.76
C ARG A 450 4.55 -15.06 19.03
N LYS A 451 4.67 -15.45 20.30
CA LYS A 451 4.63 -16.86 20.73
C LYS A 451 3.25 -17.49 20.56
N ASP A 452 2.19 -16.79 20.94
CA ASP A 452 0.81 -17.27 20.81
C ASP A 452 0.43 -17.48 19.34
N LEU A 453 0.65 -16.47 18.50
CA LEU A 453 0.38 -16.55 17.05
C LEU A 453 1.23 -17.61 16.35
N GLY A 454 2.50 -17.77 16.72
CA GLY A 454 3.37 -18.82 16.19
C GLY A 454 2.92 -20.23 16.58
N GLY A 455 2.26 -20.38 17.72
CA GLY A 455 1.70 -21.66 18.19
C GLY A 455 0.34 -22.01 17.59
N LYS A 456 -0.39 -21.03 17.03
CA LYS A 456 -1.74 -21.26 16.49
C LYS A 456 -1.69 -22.09 15.20
N LYS A 457 -2.45 -23.18 15.22
CA LYS A 457 -2.69 -24.03 14.05
C LYS A 457 -4.04 -23.68 13.43
N ALA A 458 -4.06 -23.59 12.10
CA ALA A 458 -5.27 -23.51 11.30
C ALA A 458 -5.75 -24.93 10.91
N TRP A 459 -6.73 -24.97 10.01
CA TRP A 459 -7.24 -26.23 9.46
C TRP A 459 -6.14 -27.07 8.81
N GLY A 460 -6.20 -28.39 9.01
CA GLY A 460 -5.18 -29.33 8.51
C GLY A 460 -3.86 -29.31 9.28
N GLY A 461 -3.77 -28.62 10.44
CA GLY A 461 -2.57 -28.60 11.28
C GLY A 461 -1.47 -27.65 10.81
N PHE A 462 -1.68 -26.92 9.72
CA PHE A 462 -0.78 -25.86 9.25
C PHE A 462 -0.74 -24.70 10.23
N GLY A 463 0.42 -24.06 10.42
CA GLY A 463 0.50 -22.83 11.22
C GLY A 463 -0.36 -21.71 10.61
N LEU A 464 -1.20 -21.07 11.41
CA LEU A 464 -2.15 -20.06 10.93
C LEU A 464 -1.44 -18.87 10.30
N VAL A 465 -0.38 -18.39 10.95
CA VAL A 465 0.45 -17.29 10.42
C VAL A 465 1.14 -17.71 9.12
N SER A 466 1.74 -18.90 9.09
CA SER A 466 2.38 -19.43 7.89
C SER A 466 1.42 -19.54 6.69
N LEU A 467 0.18 -19.99 6.91
CA LEU A 467 -0.84 -20.07 5.87
C LEU A 467 -1.26 -18.66 5.41
N SER A 468 -1.43 -17.72 6.34
CA SER A 468 -1.76 -16.32 6.02
C SER A 468 -0.64 -15.66 5.19
N CYS A 469 0.62 -15.84 5.59
CA CYS A 469 1.79 -15.36 4.85
C CYS A 469 1.90 -15.98 3.45
N ALA A 470 1.62 -17.28 3.31
CA ALA A 470 1.59 -17.94 2.01
C ALA A 470 0.50 -17.36 1.10
N LEU A 471 -0.70 -17.07 1.65
CA LEU A 471 -1.76 -16.40 0.90
C LEU A 471 -1.37 -14.97 0.52
N PHE A 472 -0.80 -14.17 1.42
CA PHE A 472 -0.30 -12.84 1.07
C PHE A 472 0.76 -12.88 -0.01
N LEU A 473 1.69 -13.83 0.06
CA LEU A 473 2.73 -14.02 -0.95
C LEU A 473 2.14 -14.42 -2.31
N LEU A 474 1.19 -15.37 -2.33
CA LEU A 474 0.49 -15.78 -3.54
C LEU A 474 -0.31 -14.62 -4.13
N GLY A 475 -1.03 -13.86 -3.31
CA GLY A 475 -1.79 -12.69 -3.75
C GLY A 475 -0.89 -11.59 -4.31
N ALA A 476 0.24 -11.31 -3.66
CA ALA A 476 1.27 -10.39 -4.15
C ALA A 476 1.88 -10.87 -5.47
N ALA A 477 2.14 -12.18 -5.62
CA ALA A 477 2.66 -12.77 -6.84
C ALA A 477 1.65 -12.69 -7.99
N LEU A 478 0.37 -12.99 -7.75
CA LEU A 478 -0.71 -12.87 -8.75
C LEU A 478 -0.88 -11.43 -9.23
N LYS A 479 -0.83 -10.46 -8.31
CA LYS A 479 -0.82 -9.03 -8.67
C LYS A 479 0.39 -8.66 -9.51
N SER A 480 1.57 -9.17 -9.15
CA SER A 480 2.80 -8.92 -9.90
C SER A 480 2.82 -9.64 -11.25
N ALA A 481 2.09 -10.74 -11.41
CA ALA A 481 1.96 -11.47 -12.67
C ALA A 481 1.27 -10.65 -13.76
N GLN A 482 0.45 -9.66 -13.38
CA GLN A 482 -0.10 -8.67 -14.30
C GLN A 482 1.01 -7.96 -15.09
N ALA A 483 2.15 -7.67 -14.45
CA ALA A 483 3.31 -7.09 -15.13
C ALA A 483 3.88 -8.03 -16.21
N VAL A 484 3.92 -9.34 -15.95
CA VAL A 484 4.40 -10.34 -16.92
C VAL A 484 3.45 -10.46 -18.10
N ALA A 485 2.13 -10.48 -17.85
CA ALA A 485 1.12 -10.49 -18.90
C ALA A 485 1.20 -9.22 -19.77
N PHE A 486 1.49 -8.07 -19.18
CA PHE A 486 1.75 -6.85 -19.95
C PHE A 486 3.05 -6.90 -20.72
N LEU A 487 4.13 -7.40 -20.13
CA LEU A 487 5.43 -7.43 -20.77
C LEU A 487 5.48 -8.42 -21.95
N SER A 488 4.64 -9.45 -21.95
CA SER A 488 4.61 -10.46 -23.01
C SER A 488 3.88 -10.00 -24.29
N THR A 489 2.93 -9.07 -24.20
CA THR A 489 2.21 -8.51 -25.38
C THR A 489 2.94 -7.35 -26.03
N LEU A 490 4.05 -6.92 -25.46
CA LEU A 490 4.74 -5.73 -25.92
C LEU A 490 5.47 -5.94 -27.25
N PRO A 491 5.26 -5.07 -28.26
CA PRO A 491 6.13 -5.01 -29.42
C PRO A 491 7.53 -4.50 -29.04
N GLU A 492 8.53 -4.74 -29.87
CA GLU A 492 9.95 -4.41 -29.61
C GLU A 492 10.21 -2.94 -29.25
N ARG A 493 9.30 -2.02 -29.60
CA ARG A 493 9.34 -0.61 -29.18
C ARG A 493 8.21 -0.32 -28.20
N VAL A 494 8.55 -0.38 -26.92
CA VAL A 494 7.61 -0.16 -25.81
C VAL A 494 7.59 1.33 -25.44
N PRO A 495 6.43 2.00 -25.45
CA PRO A 495 6.30 3.33 -24.86
C PRO A 495 6.67 3.30 -23.38
N ALA A 496 7.40 4.30 -22.89
CA ALA A 496 7.82 4.38 -21.49
C ALA A 496 6.65 4.20 -20.49
N ALA A 497 5.45 4.67 -20.84
CA ALA A 497 4.24 4.52 -20.04
C ALA A 497 3.88 3.04 -19.73
N VAL A 498 4.17 2.09 -20.62
CA VAL A 498 3.86 0.68 -20.36
C VAL A 498 4.85 0.05 -19.39
N TRP A 499 6.12 0.46 -19.42
CA TRP A 499 7.09 0.05 -18.41
C TRP A 499 6.71 0.57 -17.03
N VAL A 500 6.19 1.80 -16.97
CA VAL A 500 5.70 2.40 -15.73
C VAL A 500 4.48 1.64 -15.20
N ALA A 501 3.51 1.32 -16.07
CA ALA A 501 2.35 0.52 -15.69
C ALA A 501 2.74 -0.90 -15.21
N ALA A 502 3.68 -1.55 -15.89
CA ALA A 502 4.19 -2.87 -15.47
C ALA A 502 4.94 -2.79 -14.12
N GLY A 503 5.80 -1.79 -13.93
CA GLY A 503 6.49 -1.56 -12.66
C GLY A 503 5.51 -1.24 -11.53
N ALA A 504 4.47 -0.47 -11.82
CA ALA A 504 3.39 -0.17 -10.89
C ALA A 504 2.63 -1.43 -10.46
N ALA A 505 2.30 -2.34 -11.37
CA ALA A 505 1.61 -3.58 -11.00
C ALA A 505 2.42 -4.44 -9.99
N ALA A 506 3.75 -4.52 -10.15
CA ALA A 506 4.61 -5.21 -9.20
C ALA A 506 4.78 -4.46 -7.86
N TYR A 507 4.73 -3.12 -7.89
CA TYR A 507 4.92 -2.25 -6.73
C TYR A 507 3.97 -2.56 -5.58
N ALA A 508 2.68 -2.78 -5.86
CA ALA A 508 1.68 -3.09 -4.84
C ALA A 508 1.97 -4.40 -4.08
N GLY A 509 2.37 -5.45 -4.80
CA GLY A 509 2.66 -6.77 -4.22
C GLY A 509 3.93 -6.75 -3.37
N VAL A 510 5.00 -6.10 -3.85
CA VAL A 510 6.25 -5.97 -3.10
C VAL A 510 6.03 -5.17 -1.82
N LEU A 511 5.33 -4.03 -1.91
CA LEU A 511 5.11 -3.18 -0.76
C LEU A 511 4.22 -3.84 0.30
N LEU A 512 3.23 -4.66 -0.11
CA LEU A 512 2.45 -5.48 0.82
C LEU A 512 3.34 -6.38 1.69
N VAL A 513 4.30 -7.08 1.08
CA VAL A 513 5.19 -7.99 1.82
C VAL A 513 6.14 -7.21 2.72
N VAL A 514 6.66 -6.07 2.26
CA VAL A 514 7.50 -5.20 3.09
C VAL A 514 6.71 -4.65 4.29
N ARG A 515 5.45 -4.26 4.10
CA ARG A 515 4.57 -3.80 5.20
C ARG A 515 4.20 -4.91 6.17
N LEU A 516 4.31 -6.17 5.76
CA LEU A 516 4.04 -7.36 6.59
C LEU A 516 5.33 -8.05 7.08
N ASP A 517 6.49 -7.38 7.01
CA ASP A 517 7.80 -7.97 7.36
C ASP A 517 7.80 -8.68 8.72
N ALA A 518 7.29 -8.03 9.77
CA ALA A 518 7.19 -8.60 11.11
C ALA A 518 6.34 -9.89 11.17
N LEU A 519 5.33 -10.02 10.30
CA LEU A 519 4.51 -11.22 10.18
C LEU A 519 5.23 -12.32 9.40
N PHE A 520 5.99 -11.98 8.35
CA PHE A 520 6.81 -12.93 7.61
C PHE A 520 7.97 -13.49 8.44
N GLU A 521 8.50 -12.75 9.41
CA GLU A 521 9.46 -13.29 10.40
C GLU A 521 8.89 -14.43 11.25
N LEU A 522 7.56 -14.52 11.39
CA LEU A 522 6.88 -15.60 12.10
C LEU A 522 6.56 -16.80 11.21
N GLY A 523 6.51 -16.59 9.90
CA GLY A 523 6.23 -17.63 8.93
C GLY A 523 7.44 -18.54 8.66
N PHE A 524 7.20 -19.65 7.96
CA PHE A 524 8.28 -20.54 7.52
C PHE A 524 9.17 -19.90 6.43
N LEU A 525 8.60 -18.99 5.65
CA LEU A 525 9.29 -18.15 4.68
C LEU A 525 9.69 -16.86 5.39
N GLY A 526 10.87 -16.84 6.02
CA GLY A 526 11.41 -15.60 6.58
C GLY A 526 11.35 -14.47 5.55
N SER A 527 11.18 -13.23 6.01
CA SER A 527 10.82 -12.09 5.16
C SER A 527 11.79 -11.81 4.01
N GLY A 528 13.08 -12.00 4.22
CA GLY A 528 14.10 -11.88 3.16
C GLY A 528 13.88 -12.85 1.99
N ALA A 529 13.48 -14.09 2.27
CA ALA A 529 13.20 -15.08 1.21
C ALA A 529 11.93 -14.73 0.44
N ALA A 530 10.88 -14.28 1.14
CA ALA A 530 9.62 -13.85 0.52
C ALA A 530 9.84 -12.65 -0.42
N GLY A 531 10.62 -11.65 0.01
CA GLY A 531 10.97 -10.48 -0.81
C GLY A 531 11.77 -10.86 -2.05
N VAL A 532 12.79 -11.71 -1.90
CA VAL A 532 13.59 -12.19 -3.05
C VAL A 532 12.73 -13.00 -4.03
N LEU A 533 11.85 -13.88 -3.53
CA LEU A 533 10.90 -14.64 -4.36
C LEU A 533 9.99 -13.71 -5.17
N LEU A 534 9.42 -12.68 -4.55
CA LEU A 534 8.56 -11.72 -5.24
C LEU A 534 9.30 -10.86 -6.24
N LEU A 535 10.52 -10.45 -5.94
CA LEU A 535 11.34 -9.73 -6.91
C LEU A 535 11.77 -10.65 -8.05
N ALA A 536 12.11 -11.91 -7.79
CA ALA A 536 12.55 -12.85 -8.82
C ALA A 536 11.41 -13.32 -9.73
N LEU A 537 10.19 -13.48 -9.22
CA LEU A 537 9.04 -14.03 -9.95
C LEU A 537 8.71 -13.26 -11.25
N PRO A 538 8.59 -11.93 -11.27
CA PRO A 538 8.38 -11.16 -12.49
C PRO A 538 9.52 -11.34 -13.50
N PHE A 539 10.78 -11.29 -13.05
CA PHE A 539 11.93 -11.47 -13.95
C PHE A 539 11.97 -12.90 -14.52
N ALA A 540 11.76 -13.92 -13.69
CA ALA A 540 11.68 -15.31 -14.12
C ALA A 540 10.52 -15.51 -15.11
N GLY A 541 9.36 -14.91 -14.85
CA GLY A 541 8.21 -14.94 -15.76
C GLY A 541 8.51 -14.29 -17.11
N VAL A 542 9.19 -13.14 -17.13
CA VAL A 542 9.61 -12.47 -18.37
C VAL A 542 10.63 -13.29 -19.13
N LEU A 543 11.65 -13.84 -18.45
CA LEU A 543 12.67 -14.67 -19.07
C LEU A 543 12.05 -15.95 -19.65
N LEU A 544 11.14 -16.60 -18.93
CA LEU A 544 10.42 -17.78 -19.39
C LEU A 544 9.54 -17.45 -20.60
N ALA A 545 8.77 -16.36 -20.54
CA ALA A 545 7.92 -15.93 -21.66
C ALA A 545 8.74 -15.64 -22.92
N ARG A 546 9.89 -14.96 -22.77
CA ARG A 546 10.83 -14.72 -23.88
C ARG A 546 11.42 -16.02 -24.42
N TRP A 547 11.84 -16.92 -23.55
CA TRP A 547 12.42 -18.21 -23.95
C TRP A 547 11.41 -19.09 -24.70
N VAL A 548 10.17 -19.20 -24.19
CA VAL A 548 9.08 -19.91 -24.87
C VAL A 548 8.76 -19.25 -26.21
N GLY A 549 8.67 -17.92 -26.25
CA GLY A 549 8.42 -17.17 -27.49
C GLY A 549 9.51 -17.35 -28.54
N GLN A 550 10.78 -17.41 -28.13
CA GLN A 550 11.90 -17.69 -29.03
C GLN A 550 11.84 -19.13 -29.57
N ARG A 551 11.54 -20.13 -28.72
CA ARG A 551 11.39 -21.51 -29.18
C ARG A 551 10.22 -21.71 -30.14
N MET A 552 9.08 -21.05 -29.90
CA MET A 552 7.92 -21.17 -30.81
C MET A 552 8.13 -20.45 -32.16
N ARG A 553 9.07 -19.48 -32.23
CA ARG A 553 9.43 -18.82 -33.51
C ARG A 553 10.42 -19.63 -34.36
N ALA A 554 11.09 -20.62 -33.79
CA ALA A 554 11.89 -21.58 -34.54
C ALA A 554 11.02 -22.82 -34.84
N PRO A 555 10.59 -23.13 -36.10
CA PRO A 555 11.12 -22.66 -37.39
C PRO A 555 10.04 -22.47 -38.49
N ARG A 556 9.49 -21.27 -38.70
CA ARG A 556 8.73 -21.00 -39.95
C ARG A 556 9.62 -21.08 -41.20
N LYS A 557 10.93 -20.80 -41.04
CA LYS A 557 11.92 -20.91 -42.12
C LYS A 557 12.07 -22.33 -42.71
N VAL A 558 11.65 -23.39 -42.02
CA VAL A 558 11.67 -24.76 -42.58
C VAL A 558 10.41 -25.02 -43.41
N GLN A 559 9.26 -24.45 -43.05
CA GLN A 559 8.06 -24.52 -43.88
C GLN A 559 8.17 -23.63 -45.12
N ASP A 560 8.72 -22.42 -45.00
CA ASP A 560 8.91 -21.54 -46.15
C ASP A 560 9.98 -22.10 -47.12
N ALA A 561 11.00 -22.80 -46.61
CA ALA A 561 11.96 -23.53 -47.45
C ALA A 561 11.34 -24.76 -48.12
N ALA A 562 10.49 -25.52 -47.42
CA ALA A 562 9.79 -26.67 -48.00
C ALA A 562 8.72 -26.27 -49.04
N VAL A 563 8.06 -25.12 -48.88
CA VAL A 563 7.13 -24.58 -49.88
C VAL A 563 7.89 -23.99 -51.08
N ALA A 564 9.06 -23.38 -50.87
CA ALA A 564 9.90 -22.90 -51.97
C ALA A 564 10.48 -24.02 -52.84
N GLU A 565 10.84 -25.18 -52.25
CA GLU A 565 11.31 -26.34 -53.01
C GLU A 565 10.18 -27.14 -53.69
N GLY A 566 8.95 -27.10 -53.17
CA GLY A 566 7.79 -27.78 -53.76
C GLY A 566 7.13 -27.06 -54.95
N GLY A 567 7.51 -25.81 -55.25
CA GLY A 567 6.94 -25.01 -56.34
C GLY A 567 7.73 -25.04 -57.65
N ALA A 568 8.83 -25.79 -57.73
CA ALA A 568 9.73 -25.84 -58.89
C ALA A 568 9.61 -27.11 -59.75
N SER A 569 8.54 -27.91 -59.57
CA SER A 569 8.28 -29.15 -60.34
C SER A 569 7.18 -28.99 -61.38
#